data_AF-A0AA35WG21-F1
#
_entry.id   AF-A0AA35WG21-F1
#
_cell.length_a   1.000
_cell.length_b   1.000
_cell.length_c   1.000
_cell.angle_alpha   90.00
_cell.angle_beta   90.00
_cell.angle_gamma   90.00
#
_symmetry.space_group_name_H-M   'P 1'
#
loop_
_entity.id
_entity.type
_entity.pdbx_description
1 polymer ?
#
loop_
_entity_poly.entity_id
_entity_poly.type
_entity_poly.pdbx_seq_one_letter_code
_entity_poly.pdbx_strand_id
1 'polypeptide(L)'
;CERYEAAIVNAGGIDIQVLGIGKDGHIGFNEPSSSLGSRTRVKTLSQSTLEANAPHFGDIVDAVPKMAITMGVGTIMESRRCLLLASGESKAEAISNAVEGPITAEVPASVLQMHPRTVLVIDEAAAWQLKRVDYYKQVYTNKQKLLSQDHYSKTHN
;
A
#
# COMPACT_ATOMS: atom_id res chain seq x y z
N CYS A 1 19.81 -0.26 -8.58
CA CYS A 1 18.79 -1.07 -7.88
C CYS A 1 19.41 -1.97 -6.81
N GLU A 2 20.36 -2.84 -7.16
CA GLU A 2 21.04 -3.73 -6.19
C GLU A 2 21.67 -2.98 -5.01
N ARG A 3 22.33 -1.84 -5.25
CA ARG A 3 22.86 -0.99 -4.17
C ARG A 3 21.80 -0.60 -3.13
N TYR A 4 20.56 -0.35 -3.56
CA TYR A 4 19.46 0.04 -2.68
C TYR A 4 18.97 -1.15 -1.85
N GLU A 5 18.87 -2.33 -2.47
CA GLU A 5 18.56 -3.58 -1.78
C GLU A 5 19.62 -3.92 -0.71
N ALA A 6 20.90 -3.82 -1.07
CA ALA A 6 22.00 -4.03 -0.13
C ALA A 6 21.96 -3.04 1.05
N ALA A 7 21.60 -1.78 0.79
CA ALA A 7 21.45 -0.77 1.85
C ALA A 7 20.32 -1.12 2.83
N ILE A 8 19.17 -1.63 2.34
CA ILE A 8 18.07 -2.10 3.19
C ILE A 8 18.53 -3.24 4.09
N VAL A 9 19.20 -4.24 3.51
CA VAL A 9 19.71 -5.41 4.27
C VAL A 9 20.73 -4.97 5.32
N ASN A 10 21.68 -4.11 4.95
CA ASN A 10 22.71 -3.60 5.86
C ASN A 10 22.14 -2.75 7.01
N ALA A 11 21.00 -2.10 6.80
CA ALA A 11 20.26 -1.39 7.85
C ALA A 11 19.45 -2.32 8.77
N GLY A 12 19.42 -3.63 8.50
CA GLY A 12 18.64 -4.61 9.27
C GLY A 12 17.19 -4.75 8.82
N GLY A 13 16.86 -4.34 7.60
CA GLY A 13 15.51 -4.35 7.04
C GLY A 13 14.68 -3.12 7.39
N ILE A 14 13.41 -3.12 6.98
CA ILE A 14 12.50 -1.98 7.16
C ILE A 14 11.53 -2.27 8.32
N ASP A 15 11.53 -1.46 9.37
CA ASP A 15 10.57 -1.61 10.47
C ASP A 15 9.15 -1.23 10.07
N ILE A 16 9.01 -0.10 9.39
CA ILE A 16 7.73 0.43 8.92
C ILE A 16 7.89 0.91 7.48
N GLN A 17 7.14 0.32 6.57
CA GLN A 17 7.00 0.76 5.19
C GLN A 17 5.72 1.58 5.05
N VAL A 18 5.85 2.88 4.84
CA VAL A 18 4.72 3.76 4.54
C VAL A 18 4.43 3.70 3.04
N LEU A 19 3.16 3.54 2.68
CA LEU A 19 2.70 3.33 1.31
C LEU A 19 1.52 4.26 1.00
N GLY A 20 1.44 4.70 -0.25
CA GLY A 20 0.20 5.14 -0.88
C GLY A 20 -0.32 4.07 -1.83
N ILE A 21 -1.47 4.32 -2.44
CA ILE A 21 -2.07 3.45 -3.47
C ILE A 21 -2.45 4.24 -4.73
N GLY A 22 -2.10 3.69 -5.89
CA GLY A 22 -2.56 4.17 -7.20
C GLY A 22 -4.06 3.97 -7.41
N LYS A 23 -4.67 4.64 -8.40
CA LYS A 23 -6.08 4.41 -8.74
C LYS A 23 -6.34 3.00 -9.30
N ASP A 24 -5.29 2.39 -9.82
CA ASP A 24 -5.19 1.02 -10.35
C ASP A 24 -4.73 0.00 -9.29
N GLY A 25 -4.52 0.43 -8.04
CA GLY A 25 -4.04 -0.45 -6.97
C GLY A 25 -2.54 -0.70 -6.92
N HIS A 26 -1.70 0.06 -7.65
CA HIS A 26 -0.25 -0.06 -7.50
C HIS A 26 0.25 0.45 -6.14
N ILE A 27 1.36 -0.13 -5.66
CA ILE A 27 2.17 0.36 -4.53
C ILE A 27 3.60 0.62 -5.01
N GLY A 28 4.19 1.76 -4.61
CA GLY A 28 5.36 2.28 -5.33
C GLY A 28 5.01 2.58 -6.79
N PHE A 29 5.89 2.28 -7.74
CA PHE A 29 5.54 2.24 -9.17
C PHE A 29 5.37 0.79 -9.68
N ASN A 30 4.93 -0.13 -8.83
CA ASN A 30 4.60 -1.48 -9.27
C ASN A 30 3.24 -1.46 -9.95
N GLU A 31 3.22 -1.01 -11.21
CA GLU A 31 2.05 -0.99 -12.11
C GLU A 31 1.37 -2.37 -12.21
N PRO A 32 0.11 -2.46 -12.65
CA PRO A 32 -0.56 -3.72 -12.97
C PRO A 32 0.32 -4.68 -13.79
N SER A 33 0.18 -5.97 -13.53
CA SER A 33 1.04 -7.09 -14.00
C SER A 33 2.46 -7.17 -13.43
N SER A 34 2.84 -6.27 -12.52
CA SER A 34 4.13 -6.38 -11.82
C SER A 34 4.21 -7.65 -10.99
N SER A 35 5.31 -8.39 -11.11
CA SER A 35 5.54 -9.59 -10.29
C SER A 35 5.40 -9.27 -8.79
N LEU A 36 4.57 -10.05 -8.10
CA LEU A 36 4.37 -9.93 -6.65
C LEU A 36 5.63 -10.32 -5.85
N GLY A 37 6.58 -11.04 -6.48
CA GLY A 37 7.89 -11.35 -5.91
C GLY A 37 9.01 -10.41 -6.40
N SER A 38 8.67 -9.29 -7.05
CA SER A 38 9.67 -8.39 -7.64
C SER A 38 10.60 -7.76 -6.61
N ARG A 39 11.85 -7.50 -7.02
CA ARG A 39 12.82 -6.65 -6.32
C ARG A 39 12.85 -5.24 -6.88
N THR A 40 13.61 -4.36 -6.24
CA THR A 40 13.88 -3.00 -6.69
C THR A 40 14.37 -3.03 -8.15
N ARG A 41 13.73 -2.24 -9.01
CA ARG A 41 14.02 -2.25 -10.46
C ARG A 41 13.61 -0.93 -11.12
N VAL A 42 14.03 -0.75 -12.36
CA VAL A 42 13.46 0.26 -13.25
C VAL A 42 12.12 -0.27 -13.78
N LYS A 43 11.10 0.58 -13.80
CA LYS A 43 9.77 0.26 -14.33
C LYS A 43 9.31 1.38 -15.24
N THR A 44 8.79 1.00 -16.40
CA THR A 44 8.07 1.91 -17.30
C THR A 44 6.72 2.25 -16.70
N LEU A 45 6.40 3.54 -16.67
CA LEU A 45 5.14 4.03 -16.12
C LEU A 45 4.00 3.81 -17.11
N SER A 46 2.81 3.49 -16.59
CA SER A 46 1.60 3.39 -17.38
C SER A 46 1.12 4.78 -17.84
N GLN A 47 0.32 4.82 -18.90
CA GLN A 47 -0.27 6.07 -19.37
C GLN A 47 -1.10 6.76 -18.27
N SER A 48 -1.86 6.00 -17.49
CA SER A 48 -2.61 6.51 -16.34
C SER A 48 -1.71 7.12 -15.27
N THR A 49 -0.53 6.53 -15.03
CA THR A 49 0.46 7.11 -14.11
C THR A 49 1.07 8.40 -14.66
N LEU A 50 1.34 8.48 -15.97
CA LEU A 50 1.83 9.71 -16.59
C LEU A 50 0.81 10.84 -16.47
N GLU A 51 -0.45 10.57 -16.81
CA GLU A 51 -1.56 11.53 -16.70
C GLU A 51 -1.79 11.99 -15.26
N ALA A 52 -1.74 11.06 -14.30
CA ALA A 52 -1.91 11.38 -12.88
C ALA A 52 -0.78 12.27 -12.33
N ASN A 53 0.42 12.22 -12.92
CA ASN A 53 1.56 13.04 -12.51
C ASN A 53 1.71 14.32 -13.32
N ALA A 54 1.07 14.47 -14.49
CA ALA A 54 1.17 15.64 -15.36
C ALA A 54 0.95 16.99 -14.65
N PRO A 55 0.06 17.14 -13.66
CA PRO A 55 -0.07 18.40 -12.90
C PRO A 55 1.21 18.85 -12.19
N HIS A 56 2.11 17.92 -11.86
CA HIS A 56 3.43 18.23 -11.29
C HIS A 56 4.47 18.65 -12.33
N PHE A 57 4.15 18.52 -13.62
CA PHE A 57 5.01 18.81 -14.76
C PHE A 57 4.37 19.86 -15.69
N GLY A 58 3.63 20.82 -15.10
CA GLY A 58 3.00 21.92 -15.84
C GLY A 58 1.84 21.49 -16.71
N ASP A 59 1.13 20.43 -16.33
CA ASP A 59 0.02 19.82 -17.07
C ASP A 59 0.44 19.24 -18.43
N ILE A 60 1.74 18.95 -18.63
CA ILE A 60 2.28 18.39 -19.87
C ILE A 60 2.67 16.92 -19.64
N VAL A 61 1.87 15.99 -20.15
CA VAL A 61 2.10 14.53 -20.01
C VAL A 61 3.47 14.11 -20.56
N ASP A 62 3.89 14.67 -21.69
CA ASP A 62 5.17 14.35 -22.32
C ASP A 62 6.40 14.83 -21.53
N ALA A 63 6.20 15.77 -20.59
CA ALA A 63 7.25 16.24 -19.70
C ALA A 63 7.46 15.30 -18.49
N VAL A 64 6.55 14.35 -18.25
CA VAL A 64 6.67 13.37 -17.17
C VAL A 64 7.70 12.30 -17.53
N PRO A 65 8.64 11.95 -16.62
CA PRO A 65 9.58 10.84 -16.84
C PRO A 65 8.86 9.53 -17.14
N LYS A 66 9.21 8.86 -18.24
CA LYS A 66 8.55 7.62 -18.70
C LYS A 66 8.94 6.37 -17.90
N MET A 67 9.97 6.48 -17.07
CA MET A 67 10.47 5.39 -16.24
C MET A 67 10.79 5.90 -14.84
N ALA A 68 10.62 5.03 -13.85
CA ALA A 68 11.02 5.28 -12.48
C ALA A 68 11.80 4.10 -11.91
N ILE A 69 12.66 4.38 -10.91
CA ILE A 69 13.18 3.34 -10.02
C ILE A 69 12.16 3.15 -8.91
N THR A 70 11.73 1.91 -8.68
CA THR A 70 10.79 1.56 -7.62
C THR A 70 11.31 0.39 -6.82
N MET A 71 11.01 0.38 -5.51
CA MET A 71 11.07 -0.84 -4.72
C MET A 71 10.12 -1.88 -5.32
N GLY A 72 10.53 -3.14 -5.32
CA GLY A 72 9.68 -4.23 -5.77
C GLY A 72 8.64 -4.60 -4.73
N VAL A 73 7.61 -5.33 -5.16
CA VAL A 73 6.56 -5.81 -4.26
C VAL A 73 7.14 -6.73 -3.19
N GLY A 74 8.05 -7.63 -3.56
CA GLY A 74 8.72 -8.51 -2.61
C GLY A 74 9.55 -7.73 -1.58
N THR A 75 10.25 -6.68 -2.02
CA THR A 75 11.01 -5.79 -1.13
C THR A 75 10.11 -5.08 -0.12
N ILE A 76 8.92 -4.61 -0.54
CA ILE A 76 7.93 -3.99 0.35
C ILE A 76 7.41 -5.00 1.38
N MET A 77 7.13 -6.23 0.93
CA MET A 77 6.58 -7.31 1.75
C MET A 77 7.58 -7.86 2.80
N GLU A 78 8.87 -7.53 2.69
CA GLU A 78 9.89 -7.87 3.67
C GLU A 78 9.93 -6.89 4.86
N SER A 79 9.17 -5.80 4.82
CA SER A 79 9.07 -4.90 5.96
C SER A 79 8.41 -5.57 7.16
N ARG A 80 8.72 -5.13 8.38
CA ARG A 80 8.08 -5.70 9.59
C ARG A 80 6.63 -5.25 9.73
N ARG A 81 6.28 -4.10 9.15
CA ARG A 81 4.93 -3.49 9.16
C ARG A 81 4.72 -2.67 7.89
N CYS A 82 3.56 -2.83 7.26
CA CYS A 82 3.07 -1.95 6.20
C CYS A 82 2.02 -0.99 6.74
N LEU A 83 2.17 0.30 6.45
CA LEU A 83 1.18 1.34 6.73
C LEU A 83 0.74 1.97 5.41
N LEU A 84 -0.46 1.66 4.93
CA LEU A 84 -1.00 2.23 3.70
C LEU A 84 -1.96 3.38 4.02
N LEU A 85 -1.75 4.51 3.37
CA LEU A 85 -2.58 5.71 3.48
C LEU A 85 -3.30 5.96 2.17
N ALA A 86 -4.62 6.19 2.22
CA ALA A 86 -5.40 6.61 1.04
C ALA A 86 -6.54 7.53 1.44
N SER A 87 -6.86 8.51 0.59
CA SER A 87 -7.95 9.46 0.84
C SER A 87 -8.61 9.87 -0.48
N GLY A 88 -9.91 10.10 -0.41
CA GLY A 88 -10.72 10.58 -1.52
C GLY A 88 -11.32 9.48 -2.39
N GLU A 89 -12.45 9.82 -3.03
CA GLU A 89 -13.27 8.91 -3.82
C GLU A 89 -12.51 8.22 -4.96
N SER A 90 -11.51 8.90 -5.53
CA SER A 90 -10.67 8.36 -6.61
C SER A 90 -9.86 7.12 -6.21
N LYS A 91 -9.83 6.76 -4.92
CA LYS A 91 -9.13 5.58 -4.38
C LYS A 91 -10.08 4.44 -4.03
N ALA A 92 -11.40 4.65 -4.08
CA ALA A 92 -12.37 3.71 -3.53
C ALA A 92 -12.34 2.34 -4.21
N GLU A 93 -12.24 2.30 -5.53
CA GLU A 93 -12.13 1.05 -6.30
C GLU A 93 -10.82 0.31 -5.97
N ALA A 94 -9.69 1.03 -5.99
CA ALA A 94 -8.39 0.46 -5.65
C ALA A 94 -8.36 -0.14 -4.23
N ILE A 95 -8.96 0.56 -3.26
CA ILE A 95 -9.08 0.07 -1.88
C ILE A 95 -9.98 -1.16 -1.81
N SER A 96 -11.15 -1.13 -2.46
CA SER A 96 -12.07 -2.27 -2.51
C SER A 96 -11.38 -3.51 -3.10
N ASN A 97 -10.71 -3.36 -4.23
CA ASN A 97 -9.99 -4.45 -4.89
C ASN A 97 -8.78 -4.95 -4.08
N ALA A 98 -8.04 -4.05 -3.43
CA ALA A 98 -6.89 -4.43 -2.62
C ALA A 98 -7.28 -5.16 -1.32
N VAL A 99 -8.43 -4.80 -0.71
CA VAL A 99 -8.86 -5.32 0.59
C VAL A 99 -9.80 -6.53 0.47
N GLU A 100 -10.74 -6.49 -0.46
CA GLU A 100 -11.81 -7.49 -0.60
C GLU A 100 -11.70 -8.33 -1.89
N GLY A 101 -10.84 -7.92 -2.82
CA GLY A 101 -10.57 -8.65 -4.07
C GLY A 101 -9.56 -9.79 -3.92
N PRO A 102 -9.35 -10.59 -4.97
CA PRO A 102 -8.34 -11.64 -4.98
C PRO A 102 -6.92 -11.07 -4.95
N ILE A 103 -5.97 -11.84 -4.41
CA ILE A 103 -4.55 -11.53 -4.53
C ILE A 103 -4.13 -11.72 -5.98
N THR A 104 -3.75 -10.64 -6.66
CA THR A 104 -3.40 -10.64 -8.08
C THR A 104 -2.33 -9.60 -8.41
N ALA A 105 -1.50 -9.90 -9.40
CA ALA A 105 -0.54 -8.95 -9.96
C ALA A 105 -1.22 -7.78 -10.70
N GLU A 106 -2.50 -7.91 -11.05
CA GLU A 106 -3.29 -6.82 -11.63
C GLU A 106 -3.55 -5.70 -10.62
N VAL A 107 -3.64 -6.03 -9.33
CA VAL A 107 -3.85 -5.10 -8.21
C VAL A 107 -2.72 -5.33 -7.20
N PRO A 108 -1.51 -4.81 -7.42
CA PRO A 108 -0.35 -5.16 -6.59
C PRO A 108 -0.53 -4.91 -5.10
N ALA A 109 -1.32 -3.92 -4.68
CA ALA A 109 -1.70 -3.70 -3.28
C ALA A 109 -2.42 -4.89 -2.63
N SER A 110 -3.10 -5.74 -3.41
CA SER A 110 -3.82 -6.92 -2.89
C SER A 110 -2.89 -7.92 -2.18
N VAL A 111 -1.60 -7.94 -2.52
CA VAL A 111 -0.60 -8.79 -1.84
C VAL A 111 -0.46 -8.45 -0.35
N LEU A 112 -0.84 -7.24 0.08
CA LEU A 112 -0.79 -6.82 1.48
C LEU A 112 -1.73 -7.65 2.36
N GLN A 113 -2.72 -8.34 1.78
CA GLN A 113 -3.54 -9.35 2.47
C GLN A 113 -2.70 -10.50 3.03
N MET A 114 -1.55 -10.80 2.42
CA MET A 114 -0.62 -11.85 2.86
C MET A 114 0.43 -11.36 3.86
N HIS A 115 0.52 -10.05 4.07
CA HIS A 115 1.54 -9.48 4.95
C HIS A 115 1.10 -9.62 6.42
N PRO A 116 1.95 -10.12 7.32
CA PRO A 116 1.55 -10.45 8.69
C PRO A 116 1.12 -9.23 9.52
N ARG A 117 1.52 -8.01 9.11
CA ARG A 117 1.23 -6.76 9.82
C ARG A 117 0.99 -5.60 8.85
N THR A 118 -0.23 -5.49 8.35
CA THR A 118 -0.66 -4.35 7.53
C THR A 118 -1.71 -3.53 8.27
N VAL A 119 -1.58 -2.21 8.19
CA VAL A 119 -2.59 -1.24 8.63
C VAL A 119 -2.93 -0.34 7.46
N LEU A 120 -4.22 -0.23 7.16
CA LEU A 120 -4.76 0.75 6.23
C LEU A 120 -5.41 1.88 7.01
N VAL A 121 -5.01 3.12 6.72
CA VAL A 121 -5.66 4.33 7.23
C VAL A 121 -6.28 5.03 6.03
N ILE A 122 -7.62 4.99 5.98
CA ILE A 122 -8.41 5.51 4.87
C ILE A 122 -9.54 6.39 5.37
N ASP A 123 -9.95 7.38 4.58
CA ASP A 123 -11.16 8.16 4.86
C ASP A 123 -12.43 7.45 4.34
N GLU A 124 -13.60 7.97 4.71
CA GLU A 124 -14.89 7.40 4.29
C GLU A 124 -15.05 7.42 2.75
N ALA A 125 -14.49 8.45 2.09
CA ALA A 125 -14.52 8.55 0.63
C ALA A 125 -13.67 7.48 -0.05
N ALA A 126 -12.51 7.11 0.47
CA ALA A 126 -11.73 5.98 -0.05
C ALA A 126 -12.30 4.62 0.38
N ALA A 127 -13.20 4.59 1.37
CA ALA A 127 -13.82 3.37 1.87
C ALA A 127 -15.17 3.04 1.21
N TRP A 128 -15.78 3.95 0.43
CA TRP A 128 -17.21 3.85 0.08
C TRP A 128 -17.59 2.60 -0.72
N GLN A 129 -16.65 2.00 -1.46
CA GLN A 129 -16.87 0.76 -2.23
C GLN A 129 -16.55 -0.53 -1.46
N LEU A 130 -16.15 -0.46 -0.19
CA LEU A 130 -15.98 -1.64 0.65
C LEU A 130 -17.36 -2.21 1.02
N LYS A 131 -17.54 -3.52 0.84
CA LYS A 131 -18.79 -4.22 1.19
C LYS A 131 -18.88 -4.53 2.68
N ARG A 132 -17.75 -4.54 3.39
CA ARG A 132 -17.65 -4.98 4.79
C ARG A 132 -17.22 -3.87 5.76
N VAL A 133 -17.51 -2.60 5.45
CA VAL A 133 -17.15 -1.44 6.32
C VAL A 133 -17.56 -1.64 7.77
N ASP A 134 -18.81 -2.07 8.01
CA ASP A 134 -19.32 -2.28 9.38
C ASP A 134 -18.54 -3.37 10.13
N TYR A 135 -18.19 -4.45 9.43
CA TYR A 135 -17.34 -5.50 9.99
C TYR A 135 -15.96 -4.96 10.37
N TYR A 136 -15.32 -4.17 9.52
CA TYR A 136 -14.01 -3.58 9.82
C TYR A 136 -14.06 -2.63 11.02
N LYS A 137 -15.08 -1.76 11.08
CA LYS A 137 -15.30 -0.83 12.22
C LYS A 137 -15.56 -1.59 13.52
N GLN A 138 -16.36 -2.66 13.47
CA GLN A 138 -16.65 -3.51 14.62
C GLN A 138 -15.39 -4.22 15.13
N VAL A 139 -14.62 -4.85 14.23
CA VAL A 139 -13.36 -5.55 14.57
C VAL A 139 -12.36 -4.58 15.20
N TYR A 140 -12.18 -3.39 14.61
CA TYR A 140 -11.28 -2.37 15.15
C TYR A 140 -11.70 -1.96 16.57
N THR A 141 -12.98 -1.61 16.76
CA THR A 141 -13.52 -1.18 18.06
C THR A 141 -13.35 -2.27 19.13
N ASN A 142 -13.66 -3.52 18.80
CA ASN A 142 -13.54 -4.64 19.73
C ASN A 142 -12.08 -4.90 20.12
N LYS A 143 -11.17 -4.84 19.15
CA LYS A 143 -9.73 -4.98 19.41
C LYS A 143 -9.22 -3.91 20.37
N GLN A 144 -9.60 -2.64 20.19
CA GLN A 144 -9.19 -1.56 21.09
C GLN A 144 -9.69 -1.77 22.52
N LYS A 145 -10.96 -2.21 22.68
CA LYS A 145 -11.52 -2.54 23.99
C LYS A 145 -10.72 -3.62 24.70
N LEU A 146 -10.44 -4.73 24.01
CA LEU A 146 -9.67 -5.85 24.59
C LEU A 146 -8.25 -5.43 24.99
N LEU A 147 -7.56 -4.67 24.13
CA LEU A 147 -6.21 -4.17 24.43
C LEU A 147 -6.19 -3.20 25.63
N SER A 148 -7.21 -2.35 25.77
CA SER A 148 -7.33 -1.45 26.92
C SER A 148 -7.61 -2.17 28.23
N GLN A 149 -8.40 -3.25 28.21
CA GLN A 149 -8.70 -4.08 29.38
C GLN A 149 -7.49 -4.90 29.84
N ASP A 150 -6.71 -5.43 28.89
CA ASP A 150 -5.45 -6.11 29.18
C ASP A 150 -4.41 -5.15 29.79
N HIS A 151 -4.37 -3.89 29.33
CA HIS A 151 -3.48 -2.88 29.87
C HIS A 151 -3.90 -2.45 31.29
N TYR A 152 -5.20 -2.35 31.55
CA TYR A 152 -5.73 -2.08 32.89
C TYR A 152 -5.40 -3.21 33.88
N SER A 153 -5.57 -4.48 33.45
CA SER A 153 -5.32 -5.66 34.29
C SER A 153 -3.84 -5.89 34.60
N LYS A 154 -2.92 -5.47 33.72
CA LYS A 154 -1.46 -5.57 33.93
C LYS A 154 -0.85 -4.43 34.74
N THR A 155 -1.57 -3.32 34.93
CA THR A 155 -1.09 -2.14 35.67
C THR A 155 -1.61 -2.07 37.10
N HIS A 156 -2.58 -2.91 37.46
CA HIS A 156 -3.24 -2.94 38.78
C HIS A 156 -3.05 -4.27 39.53
N ASN A 157 -2.02 -5.05 39.19
CA ASN A 157 -1.55 -6.21 39.94
C ASN A 157 -0.07 -6.05 40.29
#